data_AF-A0AAV1Y6F2-F1
#
_entry.id   AF-A0AAV1Y6F2-F1
#
_cell.length_a   1.000
_cell.length_b   1.000
_cell.length_c   1.000
_cell.angle_alpha   90.00
_cell.angle_beta   90.00
_cell.angle_gamma   90.00
#
_symmetry.space_group_name_H-M   'P 1'
#
loop_
_entity.id
_entity.type
_entity.pdbx_description
1 polymer ?
#
loop_
_entity_poly.entity_id
_entity_poly.type
_entity_poly.pdbx_seq_one_letter_code
_entity_poly.pdbx_strand_id
1 'polypeptide(L)'
;MASSLTHSFQFSNLKSGFFGERNELRATSVPVPCIGLSRKTIECKESRIGKQPVVVPSNVTITLEGQDLKVKGPLGELGLTYPREVLVESVESGILRIRKAVETRRANQMHGLFRTLTNNLVVGVSKGFEKKLQLVGVGYRAMVEGKELVLNLGFSHPVKMTIPEGLSVKVEENTRITVSGYDKSDIGQFAASIRRWRPPEPYKGKGIKYADEIVRRKEGKAGKKK
;
A
#
# COMPACT_ATOMS: atom_id res chain seq x y z
N MET A 1 27.42 -59.88 -13.59
CA MET A 1 26.00 -59.51 -13.56
C MET A 1 25.85 -58.07 -14.01
N ALA A 2 25.42 -57.83 -15.25
CA ALA A 2 24.77 -56.60 -15.70
C ALA A 2 24.29 -56.86 -17.13
N SER A 3 23.00 -57.10 -17.26
CA SER A 3 22.27 -57.41 -18.49
C SER A 3 22.13 -56.17 -19.38
N SER A 4 22.53 -56.33 -20.63
CA SER A 4 22.16 -55.51 -21.79
C SER A 4 20.70 -55.76 -22.19
N LEU A 5 19.88 -54.71 -22.36
CA LEU A 5 18.66 -54.77 -23.19
C LEU A 5 18.39 -53.39 -23.82
N THR A 6 18.87 -53.20 -25.05
CA THR A 6 18.42 -52.18 -25.99
C THR A 6 17.14 -52.68 -26.67
N HIS A 7 15.99 -52.06 -26.39
CA HIS A 7 14.75 -52.38 -27.11
C HIS A 7 14.68 -51.58 -28.42
N SER A 8 14.83 -52.29 -29.53
CA SER A 8 14.51 -51.85 -30.88
C SER A 8 12.99 -51.83 -31.08
N PHE A 9 12.39 -50.67 -31.34
CA PHE A 9 11.01 -50.60 -31.81
C PHE A 9 11.01 -50.58 -33.35
N GLN A 10 10.58 -51.70 -33.94
CA GLN A 10 10.23 -51.80 -35.35
C GLN A 10 8.89 -51.09 -35.58
N PHE A 11 8.87 -50.12 -36.50
CA PHE A 11 7.64 -49.58 -37.05
C PHE A 11 7.13 -50.49 -38.17
N SER A 12 5.94 -51.06 -37.98
CA SER A 12 5.24 -51.82 -39.02
C SER A 12 4.56 -50.85 -40.01
N ASN A 13 4.94 -51.02 -41.28
CA ASN A 13 4.31 -50.35 -42.41
C ASN A 13 2.96 -50.98 -42.72
N LEU A 14 1.86 -50.25 -42.52
CA LEU A 14 0.60 -50.54 -43.20
C LEU A 14 0.16 -49.29 -43.96
N LYS A 15 0.30 -49.41 -45.29
CA LYS A 15 -0.17 -48.46 -46.29
C LYS A 15 -1.70 -48.52 -46.34
N SER A 16 -2.36 -47.36 -46.21
CA SER A 16 -3.67 -47.15 -46.82
C SER A 16 -3.63 -45.82 -47.57
N GLY A 17 -3.99 -45.90 -48.84
CA GLY A 17 -3.91 -44.80 -49.80
C GLY A 17 -5.06 -43.84 -49.60
N PHE A 18 -4.75 -42.60 -49.25
CA PHE A 18 -5.57 -41.43 -49.50
C PHE A 18 -4.69 -40.19 -49.26
N PHE A 19 -4.73 -39.24 -50.19
CA PHE A 19 -3.98 -37.96 -50.23
C PHE A 19 -2.60 -37.97 -50.91
N GLY A 20 -2.64 -37.55 -52.18
CA GLY A 20 -1.72 -36.71 -52.96
C GLY A 20 -0.28 -36.52 -52.53
N GLU A 21 0.60 -36.50 -53.54
CA GLU A 21 2.03 -36.15 -53.47
C GLU A 21 2.25 -34.91 -52.59
N ARG A 22 2.71 -35.14 -51.36
CA ARG A 22 3.25 -34.08 -50.51
C ARG A 22 4.71 -33.92 -50.90
N ASN A 23 4.99 -32.84 -51.62
CA ASN A 23 6.34 -32.31 -51.78
C ASN A 23 7.12 -32.43 -50.47
N GLU A 24 8.29 -33.05 -50.55
CA GLU A 24 9.22 -33.24 -49.45
C GLU A 24 9.55 -31.90 -48.79
N LEU A 25 8.84 -31.56 -47.71
CA LEU A 25 9.33 -30.55 -46.78
C LEU A 25 10.52 -31.19 -46.05
N ARG A 26 11.72 -30.98 -46.60
CA ARG A 26 12.98 -31.15 -45.87
C ARG A 26 12.90 -30.26 -44.63
N ALA A 27 12.52 -30.84 -43.50
CA ALA A 27 12.73 -30.22 -42.20
C ALA A 27 14.25 -30.13 -42.00
N THR A 28 14.82 -28.97 -42.29
CA THR A 28 16.17 -28.66 -41.88
C THR A 28 16.17 -28.65 -40.36
N SER A 29 16.78 -29.68 -39.77
CA SER A 29 17.06 -29.76 -38.34
C SER A 29 18.13 -28.73 -37.99
N VAL A 30 17.79 -27.44 -38.05
CA VAL A 30 18.65 -26.42 -37.45
C VAL A 30 18.34 -26.44 -35.96
N PRO A 31 19.29 -26.84 -35.09
CA PRO A 31 19.09 -26.70 -33.66
C PRO A 31 19.01 -25.21 -33.37
N VAL A 32 17.81 -24.72 -33.06
CA VAL A 32 17.65 -23.36 -32.54
C VAL A 32 18.42 -23.34 -31.22
N PRO A 33 19.50 -22.54 -31.08
CA PRO A 33 20.12 -22.40 -29.78
C PRO A 33 19.05 -21.76 -28.89
N CYS A 34 18.56 -22.51 -27.90
CA CYS A 34 17.83 -21.94 -26.79
C CYS A 34 18.80 -20.96 -26.14
N ILE A 35 18.75 -19.69 -26.54
CA ILE A 35 19.51 -18.61 -25.91
C ILE A 35 19.09 -18.69 -24.46
N GLY A 36 19.98 -19.23 -23.63
CA GLY A 36 19.81 -19.25 -22.20
C GLY A 36 19.56 -17.80 -21.83
N LEU A 37 18.34 -17.51 -21.39
CA LEU A 37 18.03 -16.27 -20.71
C LEU A 37 18.92 -16.27 -19.48
N SER A 38 20.14 -15.76 -19.63
CA SER A 38 20.97 -15.37 -18.52
C SER A 38 20.15 -14.30 -17.82
N ARG A 39 19.42 -14.75 -16.79
CA ARG A 39 18.78 -13.85 -15.84
C ARG A 39 19.96 -13.10 -15.25
N LYS A 40 20.25 -11.92 -15.80
CA LYS A 40 21.23 -11.00 -15.22
C LYS A 40 20.90 -10.98 -13.74
N THR A 41 21.84 -11.37 -12.89
CA THR A 41 21.71 -11.19 -11.46
C THR A 41 21.61 -9.68 -11.28
N ILE A 42 20.39 -9.17 -11.16
CA ILE A 42 20.16 -7.75 -10.95
C ILE A 42 20.67 -7.51 -9.54
N GLU A 43 21.85 -6.93 -9.43
CA GLU A 43 22.35 -6.39 -8.18
C GLU A 43 21.35 -5.35 -7.69
N CYS A 44 20.51 -5.77 -6.75
CA CYS A 44 19.46 -4.91 -6.25
C CYS A 44 20.09 -3.96 -5.24
N LYS A 45 20.34 -2.72 -5.67
CA LYS A 45 20.81 -1.64 -4.81
C LYS A 45 19.90 -1.47 -3.60
N GLU A 46 20.52 -1.33 -2.45
CA GLU A 46 19.88 -1.13 -1.15
C GLU A 46 19.05 0.17 -1.09
N SER A 47 17.88 0.10 -0.45
CA SER A 47 16.95 1.23 -0.31
C SER A 47 17.50 2.30 0.63
N ARG A 48 17.58 3.56 0.17
CA ARG A 48 17.95 4.70 1.03
C ARG A 48 17.03 4.84 2.24
N ILE A 49 15.75 4.50 2.08
CA ILE A 49 14.74 4.55 3.16
C ILE A 49 15.02 3.46 4.19
N GLY A 50 15.29 2.23 3.73
CA GLY A 50 15.52 1.09 4.61
C GLY A 50 16.85 1.16 5.39
N LYS A 51 17.84 1.92 4.89
CA LYS A 51 19.10 2.18 5.60
C LYS A 51 18.91 3.01 6.88
N GLN A 52 17.91 3.88 6.89
CA GLN A 52 17.69 4.81 7.99
C GLN A 52 17.17 4.04 9.21
N PRO A 53 17.88 4.07 10.36
CA PRO A 53 17.39 3.44 11.57
C PRO A 53 16.11 4.13 12.08
N VAL A 54 15.31 3.38 12.84
CA VAL A 54 14.13 3.90 13.54
C VAL A 54 14.52 4.16 14.99
N VAL A 55 14.43 5.42 15.41
CA VAL A 55 14.69 5.84 16.78
C VAL A 55 13.43 5.64 17.61
N VAL A 56 13.55 4.90 18.70
CA VAL A 56 12.45 4.59 19.62
C VAL A 56 12.58 5.53 20.82
N PRO A 57 11.60 6.43 21.05
CA PRO A 57 11.60 7.26 22.24
C PRO A 57 11.38 6.41 23.49
N SER A 58 11.88 6.88 24.64
CA SER A 58 11.79 6.18 25.94
C SER A 58 10.36 5.81 26.37
N ASN A 59 9.37 6.53 25.86
CA ASN A 59 7.96 6.36 26.20
C ASN A 59 7.29 5.19 25.46
N VAL A 60 8.03 4.47 24.62
CA VAL A 60 7.51 3.40 23.76
C VAL A 60 8.26 2.10 24.01
N THR A 61 7.50 1.06 24.31
CA THR A 61 8.02 -0.30 24.51
C THR A 61 7.73 -1.14 23.28
N ILE A 62 8.74 -1.88 22.82
CA ILE A 62 8.63 -2.75 21.65
C ILE A 62 8.93 -4.18 22.06
N THR A 63 8.01 -5.09 21.75
CA THR A 63 8.18 -6.53 21.96
C THR A 63 8.21 -7.22 20.61
N LEU A 64 9.27 -8.00 20.37
CA LEU A 64 9.46 -8.80 19.16
C LEU A 64 9.30 -10.27 19.49
N GLU A 65 8.23 -10.89 18.98
CA GLU A 65 7.93 -12.31 19.09
C GLU A 65 8.16 -12.95 17.71
N GLY A 66 9.42 -13.30 17.40
CA GLY A 66 9.79 -13.85 16.10
C GLY A 66 9.61 -12.83 14.96
N GLN A 67 8.53 -12.96 14.18
CA GLN A 67 8.16 -12.02 13.11
C GLN A 67 7.05 -11.05 13.52
N ASP A 68 6.43 -11.25 14.69
CA ASP A 68 5.38 -10.36 15.18
C ASP A 68 5.98 -9.26 16.04
N LEU A 69 5.69 -8.02 15.67
CA LEU A 69 6.10 -6.84 16.42
C LEU A 69 4.88 -6.21 17.04
N LYS A 70 4.93 -6.03 18.36
CA LYS A 70 3.94 -5.25 19.12
C LYS A 70 4.63 -4.01 19.68
N VAL A 71 4.03 -2.86 19.43
CA VAL A 71 4.47 -1.56 19.94
C VAL A 71 3.43 -1.08 20.95
N LYS A 72 3.87 -0.78 22.17
CA LYS A 72 3.04 -0.17 23.21
C LYS A 72 3.55 1.22 23.53
N GLY A 73 2.64 2.18 23.60
CA GLY A 73 2.97 3.56 23.96
C GLY A 73 1.82 4.21 24.74
N PRO A 74 1.94 5.52 25.02
CA PRO A 74 0.96 6.24 25.84
C PRO A 74 -0.44 6.30 25.21
N LEU A 75 -0.54 6.29 23.88
CA LEU A 75 -1.83 6.42 23.18
C LEU A 75 -2.53 5.08 22.90
N GLY A 76 -1.82 3.96 23.02
CA GLY A 76 -2.37 2.64 22.74
C GLY A 76 -1.31 1.61 22.34
N GLU A 77 -1.79 0.48 21.81
CA GLU A 77 -0.96 -0.61 21.31
C GLU A 77 -1.25 -0.90 19.83
N LEU A 78 -0.20 -1.23 19.09
CA LEU A 78 -0.28 -1.61 17.67
C LEU A 78 0.57 -2.84 17.40
N GLY A 79 0.12 -3.66 16.45
CA GLY A 79 0.81 -4.87 16.02
C GLY A 79 1.10 -4.87 14.52
N LEU A 80 2.20 -5.49 14.13
CA LEU A 80 2.55 -5.74 12.73
C LEU A 80 3.33 -7.06 12.60
N THR A 81 2.90 -7.90 11.67
CA THR A 81 3.62 -9.13 11.31
C THR A 81 4.53 -8.88 10.12
N TYR A 82 5.81 -9.21 10.25
CA TYR A 82 6.78 -9.15 9.16
C TYR A 82 6.72 -10.41 8.30
N PRO A 83 7.00 -10.30 6.99
CA PRO A 83 7.18 -11.45 6.13
C PRO A 83 8.61 -12.00 6.28
N ARG A 84 8.81 -13.24 5.84
CA ARG A 84 10.07 -14.00 6.01
C ARG A 84 11.31 -13.31 5.43
N GLU A 85 11.15 -12.45 4.44
CA GLU A 85 12.24 -11.77 3.77
C GLU A 85 12.85 -10.61 4.59
N VAL A 86 12.20 -10.19 5.69
CA VAL A 86 12.58 -9.04 6.50
C VAL A 86 13.00 -9.50 7.89
N LEU A 87 14.16 -9.03 8.34
CA LEU A 87 14.68 -9.26 9.68
C LEU A 87 14.72 -7.94 10.44
N VAL A 88 14.26 -7.95 11.68
CA VAL A 88 14.33 -6.79 12.56
C VAL A 88 15.40 -7.05 13.60
N GLU A 89 16.40 -6.18 13.65
CA GLU A 89 17.47 -6.21 14.63
C GLU A 89 17.31 -5.03 15.58
N SER A 90 17.19 -5.32 16.88
CA SER A 90 17.42 -4.34 17.94
C SER A 90 18.92 -4.24 18.16
N VAL A 91 19.52 -3.14 17.69
CA VAL A 91 20.99 -2.98 17.72
C VAL A 91 21.45 -2.54 19.10
N GLU A 92 20.83 -1.49 19.65
CA GLU A 92 21.17 -0.85 20.93
C GLU A 92 19.90 -0.26 21.57
N SER A 93 19.96 0.10 22.87
CA SER A 93 18.83 0.64 23.64
C SER A 93 18.20 1.86 22.96
N GLY A 94 17.10 1.62 22.24
CA GLY A 94 16.31 2.66 21.58
C GLY A 94 16.51 2.79 20.06
N ILE A 95 17.27 1.91 19.39
CA ILE A 95 17.43 1.94 17.93
C ILE A 95 17.03 0.60 17.29
N LEU A 96 16.05 0.65 16.38
CA LEU A 96 15.68 -0.48 15.54
C LEU A 96 16.27 -0.34 14.14
N ARG A 97 16.97 -1.39 13.69
CA ARG A 97 17.46 -1.51 12.32
C ARG A 97 16.75 -2.68 11.64
N ILE A 98 16.26 -2.43 10.43
CA ILE A 98 15.59 -3.45 9.63
C ILE A 98 16.58 -3.90 8.57
N ARG A 99 16.73 -5.20 8.41
CA ARG A 99 17.58 -5.85 7.42
C ARG A 99 16.76 -6.77 6.52
N LYS A 100 17.36 -7.17 5.41
CA LYS A 100 16.81 -8.15 4.47
C LYS A 100 17.44 -9.52 4.77
N ALA A 101 16.65 -10.58 4.73
CA ALA A 101 17.14 -11.95 4.85
C ALA A 101 17.78 -12.47 3.55
N VAL A 102 17.26 -12.03 2.40
CA VAL A 102 17.68 -12.48 1.07
C VAL A 102 17.82 -11.30 0.12
N GLU A 103 18.75 -11.35 -0.82
CA GLU A 103 18.96 -10.31 -1.83
C GLU A 103 18.08 -10.51 -3.07
N THR A 104 16.75 -10.48 -2.88
CA THR A 104 15.80 -10.51 -4.01
C THR A 104 15.19 -9.14 -4.28
N ARG A 105 14.65 -8.94 -5.49
CA ARG A 105 13.89 -7.72 -5.82
C ARG A 105 12.74 -7.49 -4.83
N ARG A 106 12.04 -8.57 -4.44
CA ARG A 106 10.95 -8.53 -3.46
C ARG A 106 11.44 -8.09 -2.08
N ALA A 107 12.52 -8.69 -1.59
CA ALA A 107 13.09 -8.32 -0.28
C ALA A 107 13.47 -6.84 -0.20
N ASN A 108 14.02 -6.26 -1.27
CA ASN A 108 14.35 -4.83 -1.31
C ASN A 108 13.11 -3.91 -1.28
N GLN A 109 12.00 -4.31 -1.93
CA GLN A 109 10.73 -3.59 -1.84
C GLN A 109 10.17 -3.65 -0.42
N MET A 110 10.20 -4.83 0.19
CA MET A 110 9.71 -5.05 1.55
C MET A 110 10.53 -4.28 2.57
N HIS A 111 11.86 -4.28 2.46
CA HIS A 111 12.78 -3.60 3.39
C HIS A 111 12.40 -2.12 3.62
N GLY A 112 12.19 -1.35 2.55
CA GLY A 112 11.81 0.06 2.66
C GLY A 112 10.39 0.29 3.17
N LEU A 113 9.45 -0.57 2.76
CA LEU A 113 8.06 -0.53 3.22
C LEU A 113 7.98 -0.74 4.73
N PHE A 114 8.56 -1.85 5.20
CA PHE A 114 8.51 -2.25 6.59
C PHE A 114 9.21 -1.24 7.49
N ARG A 115 10.33 -0.65 7.07
CA ARG A 115 10.92 0.48 7.79
C ARG A 115 9.96 1.64 7.99
N THR A 116 9.21 1.99 6.96
CA THR A 116 8.25 3.09 7.05
C THR A 116 7.07 2.73 7.94
N LEU A 117 6.58 1.49 7.87
CA LEU A 117 5.52 0.99 8.74
C LEU A 117 5.96 1.02 10.21
N THR A 118 7.10 0.43 10.56
CA THR A 118 7.62 0.43 11.94
C THR A 118 7.76 1.84 12.50
N ASN A 119 8.29 2.78 11.71
CA ASN A 119 8.39 4.17 12.13
C ASN A 119 7.02 4.83 12.35
N ASN A 120 6.04 4.55 11.47
CA ASN A 120 4.69 5.05 11.66
C ASN A 120 4.05 4.50 12.94
N LEU A 121 4.27 3.23 13.29
CA LEU A 121 3.78 2.65 14.55
C LEU A 121 4.35 3.39 15.76
N VAL A 122 5.68 3.54 15.80
CA VAL A 122 6.39 4.19 16.92
C VAL A 122 5.96 5.65 17.09
N VAL A 123 5.93 6.41 15.99
CA VAL A 123 5.47 7.81 16.02
C VAL A 123 3.99 7.89 16.37
N GLY A 124 3.17 6.96 15.87
CA GLY A 124 1.74 6.89 16.08
C GLY A 124 1.36 6.68 17.55
N VAL A 125 1.97 5.70 18.22
CA VAL A 125 1.68 5.46 19.66
C VAL A 125 2.28 6.53 20.57
N SER A 126 3.32 7.24 20.12
CA SER A 126 4.02 8.27 20.91
C SER A 126 3.38 9.66 20.79
N LYS A 127 3.21 10.16 19.57
CA LYS A 127 2.72 11.51 19.28
C LYS A 127 1.29 11.52 18.75
N GLY A 128 0.87 10.43 18.12
CA GLY A 128 -0.37 10.39 17.35
C GLY A 128 -0.23 11.09 16.00
N PHE A 129 -1.28 10.96 15.20
CA PHE A 129 -1.42 11.65 13.92
C PHE A 129 -2.72 12.43 13.89
N GLU A 130 -2.70 13.52 13.12
CA GLU A 130 -3.89 14.31 12.82
C GLU A 130 -4.05 14.49 11.31
N LYS A 131 -5.30 14.47 10.84
CA LYS A 131 -5.70 14.86 9.49
C LYS A 131 -6.78 15.92 9.56
N LYS A 132 -6.48 17.07 8.98
CA LYS A 132 -7.38 18.23 8.93
C LYS A 132 -8.10 18.25 7.59
N LEU A 133 -9.43 18.28 7.65
CA LEU A 133 -10.35 18.43 6.53
C LEU A 133 -11.06 19.78 6.65
N GLN A 134 -11.39 20.38 5.51
CA GLN A 134 -12.13 21.63 5.44
C GLN A 134 -13.33 21.47 4.52
N LEU A 135 -14.49 21.93 4.98
CA LEU A 135 -15.70 22.03 4.20
C LEU A 135 -15.75 23.40 3.51
N VAL A 136 -15.96 23.38 2.20
CA VAL A 136 -16.13 24.58 1.39
C VAL A 136 -17.51 24.52 0.74
N GLY A 137 -18.40 25.44 1.10
CA GLY A 137 -19.74 25.50 0.55
C GLY A 137 -20.69 26.29 1.43
N VAL A 138 -21.73 26.84 0.82
CA VAL A 138 -22.77 27.55 1.58
C VAL A 138 -23.68 26.52 2.23
N GLY A 139 -23.93 26.67 3.54
CA GLY A 139 -24.72 25.74 4.33
C GLY A 139 -24.01 24.42 4.66
N TYR A 140 -22.72 24.29 4.32
CA TYR A 140 -21.95 23.09 4.65
C TYR A 140 -21.48 23.16 6.09
N ARG A 141 -21.81 22.13 6.87
CA ARG A 141 -21.44 22.05 8.28
C ARG A 141 -21.28 20.61 8.72
N ALA A 142 -20.36 20.41 9.66
CA ALA A 142 -20.16 19.16 10.37
C ALA A 142 -20.53 19.35 11.85
N MET A 143 -20.99 18.28 12.50
CA MET A 143 -21.24 18.23 13.93
C MET A 143 -20.89 16.83 14.45
N VAL A 144 -20.36 16.75 15.67
CA VAL A 144 -20.12 15.47 16.33
C VAL A 144 -21.25 15.23 17.33
N GLU A 145 -22.00 14.16 17.13
CA GLU A 145 -23.09 13.71 18.01
C GLU A 145 -22.64 12.42 18.70
N GLY A 146 -22.04 12.54 19.90
CA GLY A 146 -21.55 11.39 20.65
C GLY A 146 -20.45 10.62 19.88
N LYS A 147 -20.80 9.45 19.35
CA LYS A 147 -19.91 8.57 18.55
C LYS A 147 -20.12 8.70 17.04
N GLU A 148 -20.99 9.60 16.59
CA GLU A 148 -21.29 9.81 15.18
C GLU A 148 -20.85 11.19 14.71
N LEU A 149 -20.35 11.26 13.47
CA LEU A 149 -20.09 12.50 12.75
C LEU A 149 -21.26 12.76 11.78
N VAL A 150 -21.97 13.85 12.01
CA VAL A 150 -23.10 14.29 11.20
C VAL A 150 -22.65 15.39 10.23
N LEU A 151 -22.85 15.16 8.94
CA LEU A 151 -22.44 16.04 7.85
C LEU A 151 -23.66 16.57 7.10
N ASN A 152 -23.77 17.89 7.00
CA ASN A 152 -24.71 18.58 6.15
C ASN A 152 -23.96 19.13 4.94
N LEU A 153 -24.13 18.49 3.78
CA LEU A 153 -23.38 18.79 2.54
C LEU A 153 -24.31 19.26 1.40
N GLY A 154 -25.51 19.74 1.75
CA GLY A 154 -26.55 20.10 0.78
C GLY A 154 -27.28 18.89 0.18
N PHE A 155 -27.29 17.76 0.88
CA PHE A 155 -28.22 16.65 0.63
C PHE A 155 -29.54 16.89 1.36
N SER A 156 -30.61 16.21 0.95
CA SER A 156 -31.93 16.34 1.58
C SER A 156 -31.97 15.85 3.03
N HIS A 157 -31.12 14.88 3.39
CA HIS A 157 -30.98 14.33 4.73
C HIS A 157 -29.53 14.50 5.23
N PRO A 158 -29.31 14.61 6.54
CA PRO A 158 -27.97 14.64 7.12
C PRO A 158 -27.28 13.29 6.94
N VAL A 159 -26.00 13.31 6.57
CA VAL A 159 -25.19 12.10 6.44
C VAL A 159 -24.56 11.80 7.80
N LYS A 160 -24.86 10.63 8.36
CA LYS A 160 -24.30 10.18 9.64
C LYS A 160 -23.19 9.15 9.38
N MET A 161 -22.05 9.32 10.04
CA MET A 161 -20.91 8.41 9.95
C MET A 161 -20.49 7.97 11.35
N THR A 162 -20.43 6.67 11.60
CA THR A 162 -19.93 6.14 12.86
C THR A 162 -18.41 6.31 12.94
N ILE A 163 -17.92 6.81 14.07
CA ILE A 163 -16.48 6.96 14.32
C ILE A 163 -15.95 5.59 14.78
N PRO A 164 -14.98 4.98 14.08
CA PRO A 164 -14.42 3.70 14.50
C PRO A 164 -13.60 3.86 15.79
N GLU A 165 -13.42 2.75 16.50
CA GLU A 165 -12.64 2.73 17.74
C GLU A 165 -11.18 3.15 17.49
N GLY A 166 -10.58 3.82 18.48
CA GLY A 166 -9.21 4.33 18.38
C GLY A 166 -9.05 5.64 17.60
N LEU A 167 -10.12 6.17 17.00
CA LEU A 167 -10.15 7.49 16.37
C LEU A 167 -10.93 8.51 17.21
N SER A 168 -10.44 9.75 17.23
CA SER A 168 -11.12 10.90 17.82
C SER A 168 -11.36 11.95 16.75
N VAL A 169 -12.60 12.41 16.61
CA VAL A 169 -12.97 13.44 15.65
C VAL A 169 -13.36 14.70 16.40
N LYS A 170 -12.71 15.81 16.08
CA LYS A 170 -13.04 17.13 16.59
C LYS A 170 -13.51 18.00 15.44
N VAL A 171 -14.56 18.79 15.67
CA VAL A 171 -15.07 19.75 14.70
C VAL A 171 -14.86 21.16 15.25
N GLU A 172 -14.12 21.96 14.51
CA GLU A 172 -13.85 23.38 14.81
C GLU A 172 -14.62 24.25 13.81
N GLU A 173 -15.23 25.33 14.29
CA GLU A 173 -15.92 26.33 13.46
C GLU A 173 -17.01 25.75 12.54
N ASN A 174 -17.53 24.55 12.84
CA ASN A 174 -18.45 23.74 12.03
C ASN A 174 -17.96 23.40 10.61
N THR A 175 -16.82 23.93 10.17
CA THR A 175 -16.31 23.85 8.80
C THR A 175 -14.94 23.18 8.73
N ARG A 176 -14.26 22.99 9.87
CA ARG A 176 -12.99 22.27 9.96
C ARG A 176 -13.20 20.99 10.77
N ILE A 177 -12.75 19.87 10.24
CA ILE A 177 -12.79 18.58 10.92
C ILE A 177 -11.36 18.12 11.12
N THR A 178 -10.99 17.84 12.36
CA THR A 178 -9.68 17.27 12.72
C THR A 178 -9.91 15.83 13.17
N VAL A 179 -9.45 14.88 12.38
CA VAL A 179 -9.44 13.45 12.71
C VAL A 179 -8.10 13.13 13.33
N SER A 180 -8.10 12.68 14.59
CA SER A 180 -6.90 12.31 15.36
C SER A 180 -6.94 10.83 15.71
N GLY A 181 -5.79 10.19 15.83
CA GLY A 181 -5.66 8.80 16.26
C GLY A 181 -4.21 8.35 16.34
N TYR A 182 -3.97 7.09 16.70
CA TYR A 182 -2.62 6.53 16.77
C TYR A 182 -2.25 5.70 15.53
N ASP A 183 -3.21 5.07 14.83
CA ASP A 183 -2.93 4.39 13.57
C ASP A 183 -3.08 5.31 12.35
N LYS A 184 -2.05 5.35 11.50
CA LYS A 184 -2.01 6.18 10.30
C LYS A 184 -2.91 5.64 9.19
N SER A 185 -3.08 4.33 9.09
CA SER A 185 -3.97 3.70 8.09
C SER A 185 -5.41 4.09 8.34
N ASP A 186 -5.89 3.87 9.57
CA ASP A 186 -7.27 4.10 9.95
C ASP A 186 -7.69 5.57 9.83
N ILE A 187 -6.84 6.50 10.28
CA ILE A 187 -7.09 7.94 10.13
C ILE A 187 -7.20 8.30 8.64
N GLY A 188 -6.30 7.78 7.81
CA GLY A 188 -6.29 8.03 6.37
C GLY A 188 -7.55 7.49 5.70
N GLN A 189 -7.94 6.27 6.04
CA GLN A 189 -9.12 5.60 5.50
C GLN A 189 -10.41 6.32 5.91
N PHE A 190 -10.53 6.71 7.18
CA PHE A 190 -11.68 7.44 7.66
C PHE A 190 -11.78 8.84 7.03
N ALA A 191 -10.67 9.58 6.95
CA ALA A 191 -10.63 10.88 6.28
C ALA A 191 -10.99 10.79 4.78
N ALA A 192 -10.51 9.75 4.08
CA ALA A 192 -10.88 9.48 2.70
C ALA A 192 -12.38 9.14 2.56
N SER A 193 -12.94 8.40 3.52
CA SER A 193 -14.36 8.05 3.56
C SER A 193 -15.25 9.28 3.75
N ILE A 194 -14.84 10.22 4.60
CA ILE A 194 -15.51 11.53 4.75
C ILE A 194 -15.47 12.29 3.41
N ARG A 195 -14.29 12.40 2.79
CA ARG A 195 -14.11 13.11 1.51
C ARG A 195 -14.92 12.48 0.37
N ARG A 196 -15.15 11.17 0.39
CA ARG A 196 -15.88 10.43 -0.66
C ARG A 196 -17.32 10.93 -0.86
N TRP A 197 -17.99 11.41 0.20
CA TRP A 197 -19.38 11.89 0.12
C TRP A 197 -19.54 13.09 -0.79
N ARG A 198 -18.61 14.05 -0.72
CA ARG A 198 -18.62 15.23 -1.58
C ARG A 198 -17.20 15.69 -1.88
N PRO A 199 -16.53 15.12 -2.90
CA PRO A 199 -15.20 15.56 -3.29
C PRO A 199 -15.22 17.01 -3.79
N PRO A 200 -14.07 17.71 -3.77
CA PRO A 200 -14.02 19.11 -4.18
C PRO A 200 -14.25 19.24 -5.69
N GLU A 201 -15.19 20.10 -6.07
CA GLU A 201 -15.52 20.33 -7.48
C GLU A 201 -14.42 21.14 -8.21
N PRO A 202 -14.26 20.97 -9.53
CA PRO A 202 -13.18 21.62 -10.29
C PRO A 202 -13.43 23.09 -10.58
N TYR A 203 -14.60 23.67 -10.29
CA TYR A 203 -14.90 25.07 -10.59
C TYR A 203 -14.72 25.97 -9.36
N LYS A 204 -15.61 25.87 -8.37
CA LYS A 204 -15.53 26.71 -7.15
C LYS A 204 -14.81 26.01 -6.00
N GLY A 205 -14.40 24.75 -6.15
CA GLY A 205 -13.75 23.98 -5.09
C GLY A 205 -14.67 23.65 -3.91
N LYS A 206 -16.00 23.70 -4.12
CA LYS A 206 -16.98 23.28 -3.11
C LYS A 206 -16.90 21.78 -2.86
N GLY A 207 -17.09 21.38 -1.61
CA GLY A 207 -16.97 20.01 -1.14
C GLY A 207 -16.05 19.93 0.07
N ILE A 208 -15.63 18.71 0.38
CA ILE A 208 -14.70 18.40 1.45
C ILE A 208 -13.32 18.26 0.84
N LYS A 209 -12.35 19.05 1.31
CA LYS A 209 -10.95 18.96 0.90
C LYS A 209 -10.06 18.72 2.11
N TYR A 210 -8.84 18.24 1.90
CA TYR A 210 -7.82 18.34 2.96
C TYR A 210 -7.41 19.80 3.16
N ALA A 211 -6.95 20.15 4.37
CA ALA A 211 -6.57 21.53 4.70
C ALA A 211 -5.55 22.11 3.70
N ASP A 212 -4.53 21.32 3.35
CA ASP A 212 -3.42 21.71 2.47
C ASP A 212 -3.65 21.29 1.00
N GLU A 213 -4.86 20.85 0.62
CA GLU A 213 -5.15 20.41 -0.74
C GLU A 213 -5.36 21.59 -1.70
N ILE A 214 -4.55 21.63 -2.76
CA ILE A 214 -4.68 22.59 -3.86
C ILE A 214 -5.62 22.00 -4.92
N VAL A 215 -6.84 22.52 -4.99
CA VAL A 215 -7.83 22.13 -6.01
C VAL A 215 -7.61 22.94 -7.27
N ARG A 216 -7.30 22.28 -8.39
CA ARG A 216 -7.17 22.93 -9.71
C ARG A 216 -8.53 23.47 -10.15
N ARG A 217 -8.64 24.80 -10.23
CA ARG A 217 -9.87 25.48 -10.65
C ARG A 217 -9.89 25.71 -12.16
N LYS A 218 -10.95 25.26 -12.81
CA LYS A 218 -11.27 25.57 -14.21
C LYS A 218 -12.08 26.87 -14.25
N GLU A 219 -11.89 27.62 -15.32
CA GLU A 219 -12.75 28.76 -15.62
C GLU A 219 -14.19 28.28 -15.78
N GLY A 220 -15.13 29.06 -15.22
CA GLY A 220 -16.55 28.74 -15.23
C GLY A 220 -17.20 29.05 -16.57
N LYS A 221 -18.25 29.88 -16.56
CA LYS A 221 -18.94 30.27 -17.80
C LYS A 221 -17.99 31.04 -18.73
N ALA A 222 -17.56 30.39 -19.80
CA ALA A 222 -16.79 30.99 -20.88
C ALA A 222 -17.73 31.76 -21.83
N GLY A 223 -18.21 32.93 -21.39
CA GLY A 223 -18.92 33.88 -22.26
C GLY A 223 -17.97 34.81 -23.04
N LYS A 224 -16.69 34.85 -22.66
CA LYS A 224 -15.70 35.75 -23.23
C LYS A 224 -14.89 34.99 -24.27
N LYS A 225 -15.13 35.28 -25.56
CA LYS A 225 -14.21 34.86 -26.63
C LYS A 225 -12.86 35.55 -26.36
N LYS A 226 -11.78 34.77 -26.45
CA LYS A 226 -10.42 35.24 -26.25
C LYS A 226 -9.95 36.07 -27.45
#